data_AF-A0A7J8P7S7-F1
#
_entry.id   AF-A0A7J8P7S7-F1
#
_cell.length_a   1.000
_cell.length_b   1.000
_cell.length_c   1.000
_cell.angle_alpha   90.00
_cell.angle_beta   90.00
_cell.angle_gamma   90.00
#
_symmetry.space_group_name_H-M   'P 1'
#
loop_
_entity.id
_entity.type
_entity.pdbx_description
1 polymer ?
#
loop_
_entity_poly.entity_id
_entity_poly.type
_entity_poly.pdbx_seq_one_letter_code
_entity_poly.pdbx_strand_id
1 'polypeptide(L)'
;IAVIAQIRNALALATHSFFQEHHFLYVHTPIITTSDCEGAGEMFQADMEAAKQLVSERGLAVKQLKDAKASKADTGASVVELNKAKESLLKLDERSNLKPGIPQKDGKIDYTQDFFAPEQSHTSRHLAEFWMVEPEIAFADLQDDMNCAEAYVKYMCKWLLEKWLDDMEFMAKSYDK
;
A
#
# COMPACT_ATOMS: atom_id res chain seq x y z
N ILE A 1 21.05 9.75 -14.99
CA ILE A 1 20.69 8.83 -13.88
C ILE A 1 21.39 9.22 -12.58
N ALA A 2 22.72 9.35 -12.54
CA ALA A 2 23.46 9.66 -11.31
C ALA A 2 22.96 10.94 -10.58
N VAL A 3 22.84 12.06 -11.28
CA VAL A 3 22.35 13.34 -10.71
C VAL A 3 20.95 13.22 -10.12
N ILE A 4 20.04 12.53 -10.81
CA ILE A 4 18.65 12.31 -10.32
C ILE A 4 18.67 11.50 -9.01
N ALA A 5 19.49 10.46 -8.94
CA ALA A 5 19.62 9.64 -7.73
C ALA A 5 20.24 10.42 -6.56
N GLN A 6 21.23 11.29 -6.84
CA GLN A 6 21.84 12.17 -5.84
C GLN A 6 20.81 13.16 -5.28
N ILE A 7 20.07 13.84 -6.14
CA ILE A 7 18.99 14.77 -5.73
C ILE A 7 17.92 14.03 -4.92
N ARG A 8 17.50 12.83 -5.34
CA ARG A 8 16.54 12.02 -4.58
C ARG A 8 17.05 11.68 -3.18
N ASN A 9 18.31 11.24 -3.06
CA ASN A 9 18.93 10.96 -1.77
C ASN A 9 18.98 12.21 -0.88
N ALA A 10 19.32 13.35 -1.50
CA ALA A 10 19.44 14.62 -0.83
C ALA A 10 18.08 15.12 -0.30
N LEU A 11 17.02 14.98 -1.10
CA LEU A 11 15.64 15.25 -0.68
C LEU A 11 15.19 14.33 0.45
N ALA A 12 15.49 13.02 0.39
CA ALA A 12 15.15 12.10 1.47
C ALA A 12 15.78 12.52 2.80
N LEU A 13 17.05 12.96 2.79
CA LEU A 13 17.70 13.52 3.96
C LEU A 13 17.01 14.80 4.45
N ALA A 14 16.70 15.73 3.53
CA ALA A 14 16.04 16.98 3.84
C ALA A 14 14.66 16.76 4.47
N THR A 15 13.91 15.74 4.01
CA THR A 15 12.63 15.33 4.60
C THR A 15 12.80 14.96 6.06
N HIS A 16 13.78 14.11 6.39
CA HIS A 16 14.05 13.74 7.78
C HIS A 16 14.48 14.94 8.62
N SER A 17 15.34 15.83 8.08
CA SER A 17 15.76 17.04 8.78
C SER A 17 14.58 17.95 9.11
N PHE A 18 13.71 18.25 8.14
CA PHE A 18 12.52 19.08 8.37
C PHE A 18 11.66 18.51 9.51
N PHE A 19 11.23 17.25 9.40
CA PHE A 19 10.32 16.68 10.40
C PHE A 19 10.97 16.59 11.79
N GLN A 20 12.27 16.26 11.88
CA GLN A 20 12.97 16.22 13.17
C GLN A 20 13.16 17.62 13.79
N GLU A 21 13.47 18.64 12.99
CA GLU A 21 13.56 20.04 13.44
C GLU A 21 12.22 20.56 13.98
N HIS A 22 11.11 20.03 13.44
CA HIS A 22 9.74 20.32 13.88
C HIS A 22 9.21 19.33 14.94
N HIS A 23 10.09 18.58 15.60
CA HIS A 23 9.78 17.65 16.70
C HIS A 23 8.90 16.44 16.35
N PHE A 24 8.80 16.08 15.07
CA PHE A 24 8.17 14.82 14.69
C PHE A 24 9.07 13.64 15.05
N LEU A 25 8.43 12.51 15.32
CA LEU A 25 9.10 11.24 15.55
C LEU A 25 9.01 10.39 14.28
N TYR A 26 10.15 9.86 13.84
CA TYR A 26 10.16 8.93 12.73
C TYR A 26 9.74 7.55 13.22
N VAL A 27 8.68 7.00 12.62
CA VAL A 27 8.11 5.70 12.98
C VAL A 27 8.12 4.79 11.76
N HIS A 28 8.63 3.57 11.95
CA HIS A 28 8.51 2.52 10.94
C HIS A 28 7.16 1.83 11.09
N THR A 29 6.25 2.07 10.15
CA THR A 29 4.98 1.35 10.08
C THR A 29 5.19 -0.04 9.46
N PRO A 30 4.41 -1.06 9.87
CA PRO A 30 4.49 -2.39 9.27
C PRO A 30 4.15 -2.37 7.77
N ILE A 31 5.06 -2.88 6.93
CA ILE A 31 4.86 -2.95 5.46
C ILE A 31 3.96 -4.14 5.08
N ILE A 32 4.08 -5.26 5.81
CA ILE A 32 3.24 -6.45 5.60
C ILE A 32 1.97 -6.27 6.44
N THR A 33 0.85 -6.07 5.77
CA THR A 33 -0.46 -5.88 6.38
C THR A 33 -1.51 -6.72 5.64
N THR A 34 -2.51 -7.22 6.37
CA THR A 34 -3.67 -7.94 5.80
C THR A 34 -4.82 -6.99 5.42
N SER A 35 -4.61 -5.68 5.60
CA SER A 35 -5.55 -4.63 5.23
C SER A 35 -4.85 -3.58 4.39
N ASP A 36 -5.58 -3.08 3.40
CA ASP A 36 -5.25 -1.91 2.62
C ASP A 36 -5.11 -0.67 3.52
N CYS A 37 -3.98 0.04 3.41
CA CYS A 37 -3.70 1.23 4.23
C CYS A 37 -4.51 2.46 3.80
N GLU A 38 -4.89 2.57 2.53
CA GLU A 38 -5.59 3.74 1.97
C GLU A 38 -7.04 3.45 1.55
N GLY A 39 -7.52 2.23 1.74
CA GLY A 39 -8.88 1.85 1.34
C GLY A 39 -9.12 1.79 -0.18
N ALA A 40 -8.10 2.06 -1.01
CA ALA A 40 -8.24 2.40 -2.42
C ALA A 40 -7.50 1.48 -3.42
N GLY A 41 -6.76 0.47 -2.94
CA GLY A 41 -6.02 -0.46 -3.79
C GLY A 41 -6.52 -1.89 -3.64
N GLU A 42 -6.57 -2.66 -4.75
CA GLU A 42 -6.70 -4.12 -4.65
C GLU A 42 -5.49 -4.69 -3.89
N MET A 43 -5.74 -5.56 -2.91
CA MET A 43 -4.69 -6.43 -2.37
C MET A 43 -4.10 -7.27 -3.52
N PHE A 44 -2.78 -7.43 -3.54
CA PHE A 44 -2.11 -8.23 -4.57
C PHE A 44 -2.79 -9.61 -4.72
N GLN A 45 -3.13 -10.00 -5.96
CA GLN A 45 -3.70 -11.33 -6.30
C GLN A 45 -2.89 -12.51 -5.72
N ALA A 46 -1.64 -12.27 -5.34
CA ALA A 46 -0.78 -13.17 -4.60
C ALA A 46 -1.45 -13.71 -3.32
N ASP A 47 -2.22 -12.92 -2.58
CA ASP A 47 -2.90 -13.38 -1.36
C ASP A 47 -4.03 -14.37 -1.67
N MET A 48 -4.73 -14.14 -2.79
CA MET A 48 -5.78 -15.05 -3.25
C MET A 48 -5.23 -16.35 -3.82
N GLU A 49 -4.12 -16.29 -4.55
CA GLU A 49 -3.43 -17.48 -5.03
C GLU A 49 -2.82 -18.28 -3.87
N ALA A 50 -2.18 -17.62 -2.91
CA ALA A 50 -1.63 -18.26 -1.71
C ALA A 50 -2.72 -18.94 -0.88
N ALA A 51 -3.88 -18.29 -0.68
CA ALA A 51 -5.02 -18.87 0.02
C ALA A 51 -5.59 -20.11 -0.72
N LYS A 52 -5.72 -20.03 -2.05
CA LYS A 52 -6.16 -21.17 -2.88
C LYS A 52 -5.18 -22.34 -2.80
N GLN A 53 -3.89 -22.04 -2.83
CA GLN A 53 -2.82 -23.05 -2.72
C GLN A 53 -2.83 -23.73 -1.35
N LEU A 54 -3.00 -22.96 -0.27
CA LEU A 54 -3.12 -23.49 1.09
C LEU A 54 -4.33 -24.42 1.26
N VAL A 55 -5.49 -24.08 0.69
CA VAL A 55 -6.67 -24.96 0.70
C VAL A 55 -6.43 -26.25 -0.08
N SER A 56 -5.72 -26.17 -1.20
CA SER A 56 -5.34 -27.34 -2.02
C SER A 56 -4.39 -28.28 -1.26
N GLU A 57 -3.35 -27.74 -0.63
CA GLU A 57 -2.38 -28.50 0.16
C GLU A 57 -3.02 -29.21 1.36
N ARG A 58 -3.90 -28.51 2.10
CA ARG A 58 -4.64 -29.11 3.22
C ARG A 58 -5.65 -30.14 2.74
N GLY A 59 -6.26 -29.95 1.56
CA GLY A 59 -7.12 -30.94 0.92
C GLY A 59 -6.39 -32.23 0.56
N LEU A 60 -5.17 -32.11 0.03
CA LEU A 60 -4.27 -33.24 -0.27
C LEU A 60 -3.84 -33.98 1.00
N ALA A 61 -3.50 -33.25 2.08
CA ALA A 61 -3.13 -33.85 3.36
C ALA A 61 -4.27 -34.70 3.97
N VAL A 62 -5.51 -34.21 3.91
CA VAL A 62 -6.69 -34.98 4.36
C VAL A 62 -6.90 -36.23 3.51
N LYS A 63 -6.67 -36.16 2.19
CA LYS A 63 -6.79 -37.30 1.29
C LYS A 63 -5.74 -38.37 1.58
N GLN A 64 -4.49 -37.96 1.77
CA GLN A 64 -3.38 -38.86 2.12
C GLN A 64 -3.61 -39.57 3.47
N LEU A 65 -4.12 -38.87 4.48
CA LEU A 65 -4.44 -39.47 5.78
C LEU A 65 -5.59 -40.48 5.71
N LYS A 66 -6.58 -40.23 4.85
CA LYS A 66 -7.68 -41.17 4.58
C LYS A 66 -7.20 -42.41 3.83
N ASP A 67 -6.35 -42.23 2.82
CA ASP A 67 -5.78 -43.32 2.03
C ASP A 67 -4.83 -44.20 2.87
N ALA A 68 -4.10 -43.58 3.81
CA ALA A 68 -3.21 -44.27 4.76
C ALA A 68 -3.93 -44.97 5.94
N LYS A 69 -5.26 -44.89 6.03
CA LYS A 69 -6.06 -45.39 7.17
C LYS A 69 -5.55 -44.90 8.53
N ALA A 70 -5.16 -43.62 8.60
CA ALA A 70 -4.68 -43.00 9.84
C ALA A 70 -5.78 -42.95 10.93
N SER A 71 -5.37 -42.66 12.17
CA SER A 71 -6.29 -42.56 13.31
C SER A 71 -7.42 -41.56 13.02
N LYS A 72 -8.62 -41.88 13.52
CA LYS A 72 -9.82 -41.02 13.41
C LYS A 72 -9.59 -39.65 14.06
N ALA A 73 -8.70 -39.57 15.05
CA ALA A 73 -8.30 -38.33 15.70
C ALA A 73 -7.45 -37.43 14.78
N ASP A 74 -6.44 -37.99 14.11
CA ASP A 74 -5.51 -37.24 13.24
C ASP A 74 -6.20 -36.78 11.94
N THR A 75 -7.09 -37.62 11.42
CA THR A 75 -7.96 -37.26 10.29
C THR A 75 -8.92 -36.14 10.67
N GLY A 76 -9.48 -36.18 11.89
CA GLY A 76 -10.34 -35.14 12.44
C GLY A 76 -9.65 -33.79 12.58
N ALA A 77 -8.44 -33.78 13.16
CA ALA A 77 -7.63 -32.57 13.33
C ALA A 77 -7.29 -31.90 11.99
N SER A 78 -6.91 -32.70 10.99
CA SER A 78 -6.59 -32.19 9.65
C SER A 78 -7.83 -31.65 8.90
N VAL A 79 -9.01 -32.21 9.15
CA VAL A 79 -10.28 -31.68 8.62
C VAL A 79 -10.65 -30.34 9.26
N VAL A 80 -10.37 -30.15 10.56
CA VAL A 80 -10.57 -28.84 11.22
C VAL A 80 -9.68 -27.78 10.59
N GLU A 81 -8.40 -28.07 10.36
CA GLU A 81 -7.47 -27.13 9.73
C GLU A 81 -7.86 -26.82 8.27
N LEU A 82 -8.37 -27.81 7.51
CA LEU A 82 -8.91 -27.57 6.17
C LEU A 82 -10.15 -26.65 6.21
N ASN A 83 -11.04 -26.82 7.18
CA ASN A 83 -12.24 -25.99 7.31
C ASN A 83 -11.88 -24.55 7.69
N LYS A 84 -10.90 -24.34 8.59
CA LYS A 84 -10.38 -23.00 8.90
C LYS A 84 -9.80 -22.32 7.66
N ALA A 85 -8.99 -23.03 6.87
CA ALA A 85 -8.42 -22.50 5.62
C ALA A 85 -9.50 -22.12 4.60
N LYS A 86 -10.56 -22.93 4.46
CA LYS A 86 -11.70 -22.64 3.59
C LYS A 86 -12.50 -21.43 4.07
N GLU A 87 -12.68 -21.27 5.37
CA GLU A 87 -13.37 -20.12 5.95
C GLU A 87 -12.57 -18.82 5.71
N SER A 88 -11.24 -18.86 5.85
CA SER A 88 -10.37 -17.73 5.51
C SER A 88 -10.42 -17.37 4.03
N LEU A 89 -10.46 -18.37 3.13
CA LEU A 89 -10.61 -18.13 1.69
C LEU A 89 -11.97 -17.51 1.36
N LEU A 90 -13.05 -18.00 1.97
CA LEU A 90 -14.40 -17.43 1.80
C LEU A 90 -14.45 -15.98 2.26
N LYS A 91 -13.86 -15.64 3.41
CA LYS A 91 -13.80 -14.25 3.89
C LYS A 91 -13.00 -13.35 2.96
N LEU A 92 -11.91 -13.85 2.38
CA LEU A 92 -11.14 -13.11 1.37
C LEU A 92 -11.94 -12.91 0.09
N ASP A 93 -12.66 -13.93 -0.38
CA ASP A 93 -13.50 -13.90 -1.59
C ASP A 93 -14.74 -13.00 -1.42
N GLU A 94 -15.35 -13.01 -0.23
CA GLU A 94 -16.41 -12.07 0.12
C GLU A 94 -15.88 -10.64 0.10
N ARG A 95 -14.70 -10.41 0.69
CA ARG A 95 -14.07 -9.08 0.73
C ARG A 95 -13.64 -8.59 -0.65
N SER A 96 -13.13 -9.47 -1.53
CA SER A 96 -12.77 -9.10 -2.90
C SER A 96 -13.98 -8.77 -3.78
N ASN A 97 -15.16 -9.31 -3.44
CA ASN A 97 -16.42 -9.04 -4.15
C ASN A 97 -17.18 -7.83 -3.59
N LEU A 98 -16.71 -7.19 -2.50
CA LEU A 98 -17.31 -5.96 -2.00
C LEU A 98 -17.04 -4.82 -2.98
N LYS A 99 -18.08 -4.37 -3.68
CA LYS A 99 -18.01 -3.22 -4.59
C LYS A 99 -18.50 -1.95 -3.87
N PRO A 100 -17.68 -0.89 -3.80
CA PRO A 100 -18.12 0.43 -3.31
C PRO A 100 -19.01 1.13 -4.36
N GLY A 101 -19.91 2.00 -3.91
CA GLY A 101 -20.79 2.78 -4.78
C GLY A 101 -21.13 4.14 -4.17
N ILE A 102 -21.34 5.16 -5.02
CA ILE A 102 -21.59 6.54 -4.58
C ILE A 102 -23.09 6.70 -4.29
N PRO A 103 -23.50 7.15 -3.08
CA PRO A 103 -24.89 7.45 -2.79
C PRO A 103 -25.37 8.66 -3.62
N GLN A 104 -26.38 8.47 -4.48
CA GLN A 104 -27.04 9.59 -5.14
C GLN A 104 -28.14 10.19 -4.24
N LYS A 105 -28.51 11.44 -4.53
CA LYS A 105 -29.53 12.19 -3.78
C LYS A 105 -30.93 11.56 -3.81
N ASP A 106 -31.19 10.63 -4.74
CA ASP A 106 -32.45 9.89 -4.84
C ASP A 106 -32.46 8.60 -3.98
N GLY A 107 -31.38 8.34 -3.23
CA GLY A 107 -31.21 7.15 -2.40
C GLY A 107 -30.80 5.91 -3.18
N LYS A 108 -30.62 6.01 -4.51
CA LYS A 108 -30.01 4.94 -5.30
C LYS A 108 -28.49 5.08 -5.23
N ILE A 109 -27.83 3.93 -5.19
CA ILE A 109 -26.37 3.88 -5.23
C ILE A 109 -25.98 3.78 -6.71
N ASP A 110 -25.13 4.68 -7.16
CA ASP A 110 -24.55 4.63 -8.50
C ASP A 110 -23.36 3.68 -8.51
N TYR A 111 -23.41 2.71 -9.41
CA TYR A 111 -22.41 1.66 -9.58
C TYR A 111 -21.66 1.78 -10.93
N THR A 112 -21.90 2.85 -11.69
CA THR A 112 -21.33 3.03 -13.04
C THR A 112 -20.02 3.81 -13.07
N GLN A 113 -19.74 4.59 -12.03
CA GLN A 113 -18.45 5.25 -11.82
C GLN A 113 -17.76 4.61 -10.62
N ASP A 114 -16.79 3.77 -10.94
CA ASP A 114 -15.96 3.07 -9.97
C ASP A 114 -14.70 3.92 -9.70
N PHE A 115 -14.47 4.25 -8.42
CA PHE A 115 -13.24 4.89 -7.95
C PHE A 115 -12.18 3.84 -7.56
N PHE A 116 -12.53 2.54 -7.59
CA PHE A 116 -11.82 1.43 -6.95
C PHE A 116 -11.57 0.25 -7.90
N ALA A 117 -11.56 0.49 -9.21
CA ALA A 117 -11.03 -0.49 -10.15
C ALA A 117 -9.51 -0.61 -9.95
N PRO A 118 -8.91 -1.82 -10.03
CA PRO A 118 -7.46 -1.96 -10.03
C PRO A 118 -6.90 -1.10 -11.15
N GLU A 119 -6.15 -0.07 -10.80
CA GLU A 119 -5.57 0.80 -11.80
C GLU A 119 -4.42 0.03 -12.46
N GLN A 120 -4.74 -0.79 -13.48
CA GLN A 120 -3.78 -1.15 -14.52
C GLN A 120 -3.48 0.10 -15.35
N SER A 121 -2.95 1.09 -14.68
CA SER A 121 -2.55 2.33 -15.28
C SER A 121 -1.12 2.17 -15.78
N HIS A 122 -1.02 1.93 -17.07
CA HIS A 122 0.23 2.04 -17.81
C HIS A 122 0.47 3.49 -18.25
N THR A 123 0.47 4.41 -17.30
CA THR A 123 0.82 5.82 -17.53
C THR A 123 2.26 6.09 -17.11
N SER A 124 2.83 7.19 -17.57
CA SER A 124 4.18 7.61 -17.18
C SER A 124 4.30 8.10 -15.73
N ARG A 125 3.20 8.13 -14.97
CA ARG A 125 3.13 8.69 -13.61
C ARG A 125 2.67 7.69 -12.55
N HIS A 126 2.11 6.54 -12.93
CA HIS A 126 1.68 5.52 -11.99
C HIS A 126 2.73 4.42 -11.85
N LEU A 127 3.04 4.05 -10.61
CA LEU A 127 4.04 3.06 -10.25
C LEU A 127 3.39 2.00 -9.35
N ALA A 128 3.76 0.73 -9.54
CA ALA A 128 3.29 -0.36 -8.69
C ALA A 128 3.90 -0.31 -7.27
N GLU A 129 5.08 0.29 -7.13
CA GLU A 129 5.77 0.51 -5.86
C GLU A 129 6.31 1.94 -5.83
N PHE A 130 5.93 2.69 -4.80
CA PHE A 130 6.41 4.04 -4.54
C PHE A 130 6.54 4.28 -3.04
N TRP A 131 7.21 5.37 -2.69
CA TRP A 131 7.51 5.71 -1.30
C TRP A 131 6.64 6.87 -0.88
N MET A 132 6.03 6.76 0.30
CA MET A 132 5.19 7.79 0.90
C MET A 132 5.87 8.43 2.11
N VAL A 133 5.52 9.68 2.36
CA VAL A 133 5.93 10.43 3.55
C VAL A 133 4.65 10.97 4.17
N GLU A 134 4.26 10.39 5.31
CA GLU A 134 2.96 10.60 5.93
C GLU A 134 3.16 11.17 7.34
N PRO A 135 3.14 12.52 7.50
CA PRO A 135 3.14 13.14 8.81
C PRO A 135 1.74 13.13 9.41
N GLU A 136 1.65 12.87 10.72
CA GLU A 136 0.43 12.96 11.51
C GLU A 136 0.65 13.95 12.66
N ILE A 137 -0.28 14.88 12.88
CA ILE A 137 -0.16 15.93 13.90
C ILE A 137 -1.33 15.84 14.88
N ALA A 138 -1.04 15.49 16.13
CA ALA A 138 -2.07 15.42 17.16
C ALA A 138 -2.64 16.82 17.49
N PHE A 139 -3.96 16.90 17.64
CA PHE A 139 -4.70 18.13 17.99
C PHE A 139 -4.61 19.26 16.95
N ALA A 140 -4.14 18.97 15.74
CA ALA A 140 -4.15 19.89 14.62
C ALA A 140 -5.54 20.01 14.01
N ASP A 141 -5.85 21.17 13.46
CA ASP A 141 -6.96 21.33 12.52
C ASP A 141 -6.46 21.32 11.06
N LEU A 142 -7.39 21.44 10.11
CA LEU A 142 -7.06 21.46 8.69
C LEU A 142 -6.11 22.60 8.32
N GLN A 143 -6.20 23.74 9.00
CA GLN A 143 -5.34 24.88 8.72
C GLN A 143 -3.90 24.59 9.16
N ASP A 144 -3.72 23.92 10.30
CA ASP A 144 -2.41 23.46 10.77
C ASP A 144 -1.77 22.46 9.78
N ASP A 145 -2.55 21.51 9.27
CA ASP A 145 -2.09 20.54 8.26
C ASP A 145 -1.66 21.24 6.97
N MET A 146 -2.47 22.18 6.48
CA MET A 146 -2.15 22.98 5.29
C MET A 146 -0.87 23.80 5.49
N ASN A 147 -0.71 24.42 6.67
CA ASN A 147 0.48 25.19 7.01
C ASN A 147 1.73 24.29 7.06
N CYS A 148 1.61 23.10 7.63
CA CYS A 148 2.69 22.12 7.68
C CYS A 148 3.10 21.66 6.27
N ALA A 149 2.12 21.33 5.42
CA ALA A 149 2.36 20.93 4.03
C ALA A 149 3.04 22.06 3.23
N GLU A 150 2.56 23.30 3.36
CA GLU A 150 3.16 24.45 2.69
C GLU A 150 4.60 24.71 3.17
N ALA A 151 4.84 24.67 4.49
CA ALA A 151 6.16 24.84 5.08
C ALA A 151 7.13 23.76 4.60
N TYR A 152 6.68 22.51 4.56
CA TYR A 152 7.47 21.37 4.07
C TYR A 152 7.90 21.56 2.62
N VAL A 153 6.96 21.88 1.71
CA VAL A 153 7.27 22.09 0.28
C VAL A 153 8.23 23.26 0.11
N LYS A 154 8.01 24.39 0.81
CA LYS A 154 8.93 25.53 0.77
C LYS A 154 10.33 25.17 1.25
N TYR A 155 10.43 24.41 2.33
CA TYR A 155 11.71 23.94 2.86
C TYR A 155 12.43 23.05 1.84
N MET A 156 11.74 22.09 1.22
CA MET A 156 12.33 21.22 0.18
C MET A 156 12.87 22.03 -1.01
N CYS A 157 12.06 22.96 -1.54
CA CYS A 157 12.48 23.82 -2.65
C CYS A 157 13.70 24.66 -2.28
N LYS A 158 13.71 25.27 -1.08
CA LYS A 158 14.83 26.07 -0.60
C LYS A 158 16.10 25.21 -0.46
N TRP A 159 15.97 24.04 0.14
CA TRP A 159 17.10 23.13 0.36
C TRP A 159 17.75 22.66 -0.95
N LEU A 160 16.92 22.37 -1.97
CA LEU A 160 17.40 22.06 -3.32
C LEU A 160 18.16 23.23 -3.95
N LEU A 161 17.57 24.43 -3.90
CA LEU A 161 18.18 25.63 -4.49
C LEU A 161 19.48 26.05 -3.79
N GLU A 162 19.60 25.83 -2.49
CA GLU A 162 20.79 26.21 -1.74
C GLU A 162 21.94 25.21 -1.90
N LYS A 163 21.64 23.91 -2.01
CA LYS A 163 22.68 22.86 -1.97
C LYS A 163 22.94 22.18 -3.30
N TRP A 164 22.01 22.24 -4.24
CA TRP A 164 22.02 21.43 -5.48
C TRP A 164 21.70 22.24 -6.73
N LEU A 165 21.89 23.56 -6.71
CA LEU A 165 21.60 24.43 -7.85
C LEU A 165 22.35 24.02 -9.11
N ASP A 166 23.65 23.73 -9.00
CA ASP A 166 24.49 23.35 -10.14
C ASP A 166 23.98 22.08 -10.83
N ASP A 167 23.55 21.09 -10.05
CA ASP A 167 22.99 19.83 -10.54
C ASP A 167 21.62 20.05 -11.19
N MET A 168 20.79 20.96 -10.63
CA MET A 168 19.54 21.36 -11.26
C MET A 168 19.75 22.08 -12.60
N GLU A 169 20.72 23.00 -12.67
CA GLU A 169 21.08 23.67 -13.91
C GLU A 169 21.59 22.68 -14.97
N PHE A 170 22.40 21.71 -14.54
CA PHE A 170 22.89 20.65 -15.43
C PHE A 170 21.74 19.82 -16.00
N MET A 171 20.77 19.44 -15.18
CA MET A 171 19.57 18.73 -15.64
C MET A 171 18.73 19.57 -16.60
N ALA A 172 18.50 20.85 -16.29
CA ALA A 172 17.75 21.75 -17.16
C ALA A 172 18.39 21.86 -18.55
N LYS A 173 19.72 22.03 -18.61
CA LYS A 173 20.49 22.09 -19.87
C LYS A 173 20.47 20.78 -20.66
N SER A 174 20.24 19.65 -19.99
CA SER A 174 20.30 18.30 -20.58
C SER A 174 18.95 17.78 -21.09
N TYR A 175 17.82 18.29 -20.58
CA TYR A 175 16.47 17.83 -20.93
C TYR A 175 15.73 18.74 -21.92
N ASP A 176 16.07 20.04 -22.01
CA ASP A 176 15.51 20.97 -23.01
C ASP A 176 16.19 20.85 -24.40
N LYS A 177 16.38 19.61 -24.87
CA LYS A 177 16.87 19.28 -26.22
C LYS A 177 16.02 18.22 -26.91
#